data_AF-X1HGI0-F1
#
_entry.id   AF-X1HGI0-F1
#
_cell.length_a   1.000
_cell.length_b   1.000
_cell.length_c   1.000
_cell.angle_alpha   90.00
_cell.angle_beta   90.00
_cell.angle_gamma   90.00
#
_symmetry.space_group_name_H-M   'P 1'
#
loop_
_entity.id
_entity.type
_entity.pdbx_description
1 polymer ?
#
loop_
_entity_poly.entity_id
_entity_poly.type
_entity_poly.pdbx_seq_one_letter_code
_entity_poly.pdbx_strand_id
1 'polypeptide(L)' 'MSLASKSALERNYDQGPEWFMEFQTMDLQGDFTYQEGVTRRDPSRVITHDGKYYVYYSWATGETFGFGTGDP' A
#
# COMPACT_ATOMS: atom_id res chain seq x y z
N MET A 1 -3.31 -24.10 33.78
CA MET A 1 -3.23 -23.32 32.53
C MET A 1 -1.78 -23.02 32.22
N SER A 2 -1.34 -23.19 30.97
CA SER A 2 0.01 -22.84 30.52
C SER A 2 0.20 -21.32 30.51
N LEU A 3 1.45 -20.85 30.42
CA LEU A 3 1.75 -19.43 30.25
C LEU A 3 1.08 -18.87 28.98
N ALA A 4 1.08 -19.64 27.89
CA ALA A 4 0.41 -19.25 26.64
C ALA A 4 -1.11 -19.08 26.83
N SER A 5 -1.78 -19.98 27.56
CA SER A 5 -3.21 -19.87 27.84
C SER A 5 -3.54 -18.63 28.68
N LYS A 6 -2.70 -18.26 29.65
CA LYS A 6 -2.89 -17.02 30.43
C LYS A 6 -2.77 -15.78 29.55
N SER A 7 -1.74 -15.71 28.72
CA SER A 7 -1.53 -14.60 27.79
C SER A 7 -2.67 -14.44 26.77
N ALA A 8 -3.26 -15.54 26.31
CA ALA A 8 -4.39 -15.49 25.37
C ALA A 8 -5.65 -14.90 25.99
N LEU A 9 -5.94 -15.21 27.26
CA LEU A 9 -7.05 -14.63 28.01
C LEU A 9 -6.79 -13.14 28.33
N GLU A 10 -5.59 -12.79 28.78
CA GLU A 10 -5.22 -11.39 29.09
C GLU A 10 -5.31 -10.46 27.86
N ARG A 11 -5.10 -11.01 26.65
CA ARG A 11 -5.09 -10.25 25.39
C ARG A 11 -6.37 -10.44 24.56
N ASN A 12 -7.37 -11.14 25.09
CA ASN A 12 -8.64 -11.44 24.42
C ASN A 12 -8.44 -12.05 23.02
N TYR A 13 -7.72 -13.16 22.92
CA TYR A 13 -7.52 -13.86 21.63
C TYR A 13 -8.72 -14.70 21.19
N ASP A 14 -9.75 -14.81 22.01
CA ASP A 14 -11.01 -15.51 21.74
C ASP A 14 -11.98 -14.71 20.86
N GLN A 15 -11.56 -13.56 20.34
CA GLN A 15 -12.31 -12.81 19.33
C GLN A 15 -12.42 -13.60 18.02
N GLY A 16 -13.47 -13.33 17.26
CA GLY A 16 -13.66 -13.94 15.95
C GLY A 16 -12.69 -13.39 14.89
N PRO A 17 -12.71 -13.98 13.68
CA PRO A 17 -11.82 -13.61 12.59
C PRO A 17 -12.35 -12.43 11.76
N GLU A 18 -13.26 -11.58 12.28
CA GLU A 18 -13.97 -10.56 11.49
C GLU A 18 -13.04 -9.55 10.80
N TRP A 19 -11.83 -9.36 11.35
CA TRP A 19 -10.79 -8.48 10.81
C TRP A 19 -9.62 -9.24 10.18
N PHE A 20 -9.66 -10.57 10.16
CA PHE A 20 -8.67 -11.38 9.46
C PHE A 20 -9.02 -11.42 7.98
N MET A 21 -8.12 -10.88 7.14
CA MET A 21 -8.33 -10.83 5.70
C MET A 21 -7.03 -11.03 4.93
N GLU A 22 -7.17 -11.55 3.71
CA GLU A 22 -6.10 -11.71 2.74
C GLU A 22 -6.30 -10.77 1.56
N PHE A 23 -5.21 -10.40 0.90
CA PHE A 23 -5.23 -9.49 -0.24
C PHE A 23 -4.51 -10.12 -1.43
N GLN A 24 -4.99 -9.81 -2.62
CA GLN A 24 -4.32 -10.12 -3.88
C GLN A 24 -4.03 -8.82 -4.60
N THR A 25 -2.90 -8.77 -5.31
CA THR A 25 -2.48 -7.61 -6.10
C THR A 25 -2.28 -8.02 -7.55
N MET A 26 -2.46 -7.06 -8.46
CA MET A 26 -2.25 -7.22 -9.89
C MET A 26 -1.74 -5.91 -10.49
N ASP A 27 -1.06 -6.00 -11.62
CA ASP A 27 -0.58 -4.82 -12.34
C ASP A 27 -1.72 -4.01 -12.94
N LEU A 28 -1.55 -2.69 -12.94
CA LEU A 28 -2.46 -1.77 -13.63
C LEU A 28 -2.13 -1.68 -15.13
N GLN A 29 -3.15 -1.32 -15.90
CA GLN A 29 -3.08 -1.21 -17.36
C GLN A 29 -3.13 0.26 -17.83
N GLY A 30 -3.03 0.48 -19.14
CA GLY A 30 -3.10 1.82 -19.73
C GLY A 30 -1.96 2.72 -19.28
N ASP A 31 -2.26 3.95 -18.89
CA ASP A 31 -1.26 4.95 -18.47
C ASP A 31 -0.55 4.61 -17.15
N PHE A 32 -1.01 3.57 -16.45
CA PHE A 32 -0.49 3.12 -15.15
C PHE A 32 0.41 1.88 -15.25
N THR A 33 0.70 1.38 -16.45
CA THR A 33 1.67 0.30 -16.61
C THR A 33 3.05 0.72 -16.12
N TYR A 34 3.87 -0.29 -15.77
CA TYR A 34 5.28 -0.05 -15.46
C TYR A 34 5.96 0.66 -16.64
N GLN A 35 6.69 1.72 -16.31
CA GLN A 35 7.44 2.51 -17.26
C GLN A 35 8.80 2.81 -16.66
N GLU A 36 9.86 2.34 -17.34
CA GLU A 36 11.23 2.59 -16.92
C GLU A 36 11.51 4.10 -16.82
N GLY A 37 12.17 4.51 -15.74
CA GLY A 37 12.49 5.90 -15.45
C GLY A 37 11.32 6.76 -14.92
N VAL A 38 10.13 6.18 -14.73
CA VAL A 38 8.96 6.88 -14.17
C VAL A 38 8.54 6.26 -12.84
N THR A 39 8.40 7.10 -11.82
CA THR A 39 7.85 6.73 -10.52
C THR A 39 6.40 7.21 -10.41
N ARG A 40 5.46 6.28 -10.18
CA ARG A 40 4.06 6.54 -9.79
C ARG A 40 3.81 5.86 -8.45
N ARG A 41 3.56 6.61 -7.38
CA ARG A 41 3.48 6.03 -6.02
C ARG A 41 2.54 6.79 -5.10
N ASP A 42 2.27 6.17 -3.94
CA ASP A 42 1.46 6.71 -2.85
C ASP A 42 0.06 7.18 -3.32
N PRO A 43 -0.78 6.24 -3.82
CA PRO A 43 -2.10 6.58 -4.31
C PRO A 43 -2.99 7.13 -3.19
N SER A 44 -3.80 8.14 -3.50
CA SER A 44 -4.87 8.61 -2.63
C SER A 44 -5.97 7.55 -2.50
N ARG A 45 -6.93 7.82 -1.62
CA ARG A 45 -8.23 7.13 -1.70
C ARG A 45 -8.83 7.32 -3.10
N VAL A 46 -9.39 6.26 -3.65
CA VAL A 46 -10.13 6.31 -4.92
C VAL A 46 -11.49 6.98 -4.69
N ILE A 47 -11.85 7.92 -5.56
CA ILE A 47 -13.13 8.64 -5.53
C ILE A 47 -13.94 8.23 -6.76
N THR A 48 -15.24 8.00 -6.60
CA THR A 48 -16.14 7.70 -7.71
C THR A 48 -17.04 8.89 -8.00
N HIS A 49 -17.14 9.29 -9.28
CA HIS A 49 -18.06 10.33 -9.75
C HIS A 49 -18.52 10.00 -11.17
N ASP A 50 -19.83 9.96 -11.39
CA ASP A 50 -20.47 9.67 -12.69
C ASP A 50 -19.92 8.43 -13.42
N GLY A 51 -19.74 7.33 -12.67
CA GLY A 51 -19.23 6.07 -13.20
C GLY A 51 -17.72 6.04 -13.48
N LYS A 52 -16.99 7.11 -13.16
CA LYS A 52 -15.54 7.20 -13.29
C LYS A 52 -14.86 7.14 -11.93
N TYR A 53 -13.69 6.50 -11.90
CA TYR A 53 -12.84 6.40 -10.72
C TYR A 53 -11.65 7.36 -10.85
N TYR A 54 -11.38 8.10 -9.78
CA TYR A 54 -10.34 9.12 -9.71
C TYR A 54 -9.37 8.79 -8.59
N VAL A 55 -8.08 8.94 -8.86
CA VAL A 55 -7.00 8.77 -7.88
C VAL A 55 -5.94 9.82 -8.13
N TYR A 56 -5.40 10.39 -7.06
CA TYR A 56 -4.20 11.22 -7.11
C TYR A 56 -3.00 10.39 -6.66
N TYR A 57 -1.81 10.70 -7.17
CA TYR A 57 -0.59 9.99 -6.84
C TYR A 57 0.63 10.90 -7.03
N SER A 58 1.73 10.59 -6.37
CA SER A 58 3.00 11.24 -6.59
C SER A 58 3.62 10.74 -7.90
N TRP A 59 4.06 11.66 -8.76
CA TRP A 59 4.71 11.37 -10.03
C TRP A 59 6.09 12.02 -10.10
N ALA A 60 7.10 11.26 -10.52
CA ALA A 60 8.46 11.76 -10.72
C ALA A 60 9.15 10.99 -11.86
N THR A 61 10.22 11.58 -12.39
CA THR A 61 11.09 10.97 -13.41
C THR A 61 12.55 11.11 -13.02
N GLY A 62 13.39 10.21 -13.54
CA GLY A 62 14.83 10.24 -13.30
C GLY A 62 15.25 9.42 -12.08
N GLU A 63 16.57 9.31 -11.90
CA GLU A 63 17.15 8.52 -10.82
C GLU A 63 17.22 9.30 -9.51
N THR A 64 17.15 8.58 -8.39
CA THR A 64 17.37 9.17 -7.07
C THR A 64 18.82 8.96 -6.67
N PHE A 65 19.60 10.04 -6.63
CA PHE A 65 21.02 10.00 -6.26
C PHE A 65 21.26 10.05 -4.74
N GLY A 66 20.28 10.54 -3.97
CA GLY A 66 20.40 10.68 -2.53
C GLY A 66 21.17 11.94 -2.12
N PHE A 67 21.51 12.05 -0.84
CA PHE A 67 22.24 13.20 -0.32
C PHE A 67 23.75 13.00 -0.44
N GLY A 68 24.48 14.03 -0.87
CA GLY A 68 25.96 14.05 -0.86
C GLY A 68 26.65 13.59 -2.15
N THR A 69 25.91 13.39 -3.25
CA THR A 69 26.50 12.99 -4.54
C THR A 69 27.08 14.15 -5.35
N GLY A 70 26.72 15.40 -5.02
CA GLY A 70 27.18 16.57 -5.75
C GLY A 70 26.55 16.74 -7.14
N ASP A 71 25.53 15.94 -7.45
CA ASP A 71 24.61 16.23 -8.55
C ASP A 71 23.91 17.59 -8.29
N PRO A 72 23.58 18.38 -9.33
CA PRO A 72 22.94 19.69 -9.15
C PRO A 72 21.60 19.62 -8.41
#